data_AF-A0A183B8M2-F1
#
_entry.id   AF-A0A183B8M2-F1
#
_cell.length_a   1.000
_cell.length_b   1.000
_cell.length_c   1.000
_cell.angle_alpha   90.00
_cell.angle_beta   90.00
_cell.angle_gamma   90.00
#
_symmetry.space_group_name_H-M   'P 1'
#
loop_
_entity.id
_entity.type
_entity.pdbx_description
1 polymer ?
#
loop_
_entity_poly.entity_id
_entity_poly.type
_entity_poly.pdbx_seq_one_letter_code
_entity_poly.pdbx_strand_id
1 'polypeptide(L)'
;MGSHARSLAGVTAWKLLTGLCIRRPTVITPSLTPIQKQMSDMLDMVEFERSHLSAHELRAKTEAARLRQTQGKGQKAIRNTNSEESLVTAHEQELLWQAEEIKFRPAERLTSKLLRRNGKKFCHYPFSYYLYPHSAS
;
A
#
# COMPACT_ATOMS: atom_id res chain seq x y z
N MET A 1 29.52 -51.88 -26.39
CA MET A 1 28.96 -51.99 -25.02
C MET A 1 27.45 -51.96 -25.14
N GLY A 2 26.84 -53.12 -25.44
CA GLY A 2 25.40 -53.23 -25.68
C GLY A 2 24.65 -53.51 -24.38
N SER A 3 23.60 -52.72 -24.11
CA SER A 3 22.71 -52.95 -22.98
C SER A 3 21.69 -54.04 -23.33
N HIS A 4 21.74 -55.14 -22.58
CA HIS A 4 20.73 -56.20 -22.65
C HIS A 4 19.39 -55.70 -22.11
N ALA A 5 18.42 -55.44 -22.99
CA ALA A 5 17.02 -55.32 -22.60
C ALA A 5 16.39 -56.73 -22.62
N ARG A 6 16.26 -57.36 -21.45
CA ARG A 6 15.39 -58.53 -21.28
C ARG A 6 13.94 -58.05 -21.23
N SER A 7 13.17 -58.35 -22.28
CA SER A 7 11.72 -58.16 -22.31
C SER A 7 11.05 -59.39 -21.68
N LEU A 8 10.41 -59.21 -20.52
CA LEU A 8 9.51 -60.22 -19.95
C LEU A 8 8.14 -60.07 -20.63
N ALA A 9 7.72 -61.10 -21.39
CA ALA A 9 6.42 -61.13 -22.03
C ALA A 9 5.31 -61.10 -20.98
N GLY A 10 4.49 -60.03 -20.98
CA GLY A 10 3.36 -59.84 -20.06
C GLY A 10 3.48 -58.67 -19.08
N VAL A 11 4.62 -57.96 -19.02
CA VAL A 11 4.77 -56.77 -18.16
C VAL A 11 4.88 -55.51 -19.03
N THR A 12 3.90 -54.62 -18.91
CA THR A 12 3.94 -53.31 -19.56
C THR A 12 4.99 -52.43 -18.87
N ALA A 13 6.03 -52.02 -19.62
CA ALA A 13 7.08 -51.16 -19.11
C ALA A 13 6.60 -49.70 -19.03
N TRP A 14 6.39 -49.20 -17.81
CA TRP A 14 5.98 -47.82 -17.57
C TRP A 14 7.15 -46.85 -17.75
N LYS A 15 6.95 -45.81 -18.55
CA LYS A 15 7.93 -44.71 -18.68
C LYS A 15 7.78 -43.79 -17.47
N LEU A 16 8.82 -43.71 -16.64
CA LEU A 16 8.90 -42.75 -15.54
C LEU A 16 9.19 -41.35 -16.11
N LEU A 17 8.32 -40.39 -15.80
CA LEU A 17 8.45 -38.99 -16.20
C LEU A 17 8.53 -38.12 -14.95
N THR A 18 9.44 -37.17 -14.93
CA THR A 18 9.54 -36.15 -13.88
C THR A 18 9.04 -34.82 -14.41
N GLY A 19 8.04 -34.23 -13.76
CA GLY A 19 7.52 -32.90 -14.09
C GLY A 19 7.89 -31.89 -13.00
N LEU A 20 8.23 -30.67 -13.41
CA LEU A 20 8.43 -29.54 -12.51
C LEU A 20 7.41 -28.44 -12.81
N CYS A 21 6.60 -28.10 -11.81
CA CYS A 21 5.62 -27.01 -11.91
C CYS A 21 6.16 -25.74 -11.24
N ILE A 22 6.75 -24.83 -12.01
CA ILE A 22 7.17 -23.51 -11.52
C ILE A 22 5.95 -22.57 -11.52
N ARG A 23 5.58 -22.03 -10.35
CA ARG A 23 4.49 -21.06 -10.19
C ARG A 23 5.05 -19.68 -9.85
N ARG A 24 4.38 -18.63 -10.35
CA ARG A 24 4.66 -17.23 -9.97
C ARG A 24 3.47 -16.68 -9.18
N PRO A 25 3.65 -16.26 -7.91
CA PRO A 25 2.57 -15.62 -7.17
C PRO A 25 2.25 -14.23 -7.73
N THR A 26 1.04 -13.76 -7.44
CA THR A 26 0.61 -12.41 -7.80
C THR A 26 1.39 -11.37 -7.00
N VAL A 27 1.93 -10.36 -7.69
CA VAL A 27 2.66 -9.25 -7.06
C VAL A 27 1.73 -8.09 -6.69
N ILE A 28 0.61 -7.96 -7.40
CA ILE A 28 -0.37 -6.88 -7.24
C ILE A 28 -1.67 -7.47 -6.71
N THR A 29 -2.31 -6.75 -5.80
CA THR A 29 -3.64 -7.10 -5.27
C THR A 29 -4.70 -7.09 -6.38
N PRO A 30 -5.60 -8.09 -6.43
CA PRO A 30 -6.69 -8.09 -7.38
C PRO A 30 -7.62 -6.88 -7.17
N SER A 31 -8.27 -6.42 -8.23
CA SER A 31 -9.28 -5.36 -8.12
C SER A 31 -10.53 -5.88 -7.41
N LEU A 32 -11.09 -5.07 -6.53
CA LEU A 32 -12.32 -5.39 -5.80
C LEU A 32 -13.52 -5.46 -6.75
N THR A 33 -14.35 -6.49 -6.55
CA THR A 33 -15.66 -6.61 -7.19
C THR A 33 -16.61 -5.52 -6.67
N PRO A 34 -17.68 -5.13 -7.41
CA PRO A 34 -18.57 -4.06 -6.98
C PRO A 34 -19.19 -4.29 -5.61
N ILE A 35 -19.61 -5.52 -5.30
CA ILE A 35 -20.14 -5.89 -3.99
C ILE A 35 -19.10 -5.79 -2.88
N GLN A 36 -17.84 -6.15 -3.17
CA GLN A 36 -16.75 -6.02 -2.19
C GLN A 36 -16.41 -4.55 -1.91
N LYS A 37 -16.55 -3.66 -2.90
CA LYS A 37 -16.40 -2.21 -2.68
C LYS A 37 -17.49 -1.67 -1.78
N GLN A 38 -18.75 -2.02 -2.07
CA GLN A 38 -19.87 -1.61 -1.21
C GLN A 38 -19.69 -2.12 0.23
N MET A 39 -19.20 -3.36 0.38
CA MET A 39 -18.90 -3.91 1.70
C MET A 39 -17.71 -3.21 2.37
N SER A 40 -16.64 -2.86 1.64
CA SER A 40 -15.52 -2.11 2.23
C SER A 40 -15.99 -0.75 2.72
N ASP A 41 -16.76 -0.03 1.90
CA ASP A 41 -17.26 1.30 2.27
C ASP A 41 -18.15 1.23 3.52
N MET A 42 -19.01 0.20 3.61
CA MET A 42 -19.84 -0.02 4.79
C MET A 42 -19.00 -0.37 6.03
N LEU A 43 -17.95 -1.19 5.88
CA LEU A 43 -17.05 -1.53 6.99
C LEU A 43 -16.29 -0.29 7.48
N ASP A 44 -15.78 0.54 6.56
CA ASP A 44 -15.09 1.78 6.91
C ASP A 44 -16.01 2.72 7.72
N MET A 45 -17.29 2.82 7.34
CA MET A 45 -18.28 3.58 8.11
C MET A 45 -18.50 3.02 9.52
N VAL A 46 -18.70 1.70 9.62
CA VAL A 46 -18.93 1.04 10.91
C VAL A 46 -17.70 1.17 11.82
N GLU A 47 -16.50 1.04 11.26
CA GLU A 47 -15.25 1.23 11.98
C GLU A 47 -15.14 2.67 12.49
N PHE A 48 -15.43 3.66 11.65
CA PHE A 48 -15.40 5.06 12.06
C PHE A 48 -16.38 5.35 13.20
N GLU A 49 -17.64 4.91 13.07
CA GLU A 49 -18.69 5.15 14.08
C GLU A 49 -18.38 4.50 15.44
N ARG A 50 -17.68 3.37 15.42
CA ARG A 50 -17.34 2.61 16.64
C ARG A 50 -15.94 2.93 17.17
N SER A 51 -15.17 3.75 16.47
CA SER A 51 -13.81 4.10 16.87
C SER A 51 -13.79 5.17 17.96
N HIS A 52 -12.70 5.18 18.72
CA HIS A 52 -12.37 6.29 19.61
C HIS A 52 -11.62 7.38 18.86
N LEU A 53 -11.66 8.60 19.40
CA LEU A 53 -10.89 9.72 18.85
C LEU A 53 -9.40 9.38 18.81
N SER A 54 -8.82 9.52 17.63
CA SER A 54 -7.39 9.39 17.42
C SER A 54 -6.63 10.54 18.10
N ALA A 55 -5.33 10.34 18.33
CA ALA A 55 -4.47 11.38 18.90
C ALA A 55 -4.45 12.66 18.03
N HIS A 56 -4.51 12.51 16.70
CA HIS A 56 -4.56 13.62 15.75
C HIS A 56 -5.86 14.43 15.88
N GLU A 57 -7.01 13.76 15.96
CA GLU A 57 -8.31 14.43 16.13
C GLU A 57 -8.44 15.12 17.49
N LEU A 58 -7.93 14.48 18.56
CA LEU A 58 -7.90 15.09 19.89
C LEU A 58 -7.07 16.38 19.85
N ARG A 59 -5.89 16.32 19.22
CA ARG A 59 -5.02 17.47 19.05
C ARG A 59 -5.70 18.59 18.28
N ALA A 60 -6.28 18.29 17.12
CA ALA A 60 -7.00 19.27 16.30
C ALA A 60 -8.15 19.95 17.09
N LYS A 61 -8.89 19.19 17.90
CA LYS A 61 -9.94 19.75 18.79
C LYS A 61 -9.36 20.67 19.86
N THR A 62 -8.25 20.30 20.49
CA THR A 62 -7.62 21.13 21.53
C THR A 62 -7.06 22.43 20.95
N GLU A 63 -6.40 22.37 19.79
CA GLU A 63 -5.87 23.53 19.09
C GLU A 63 -7.00 24.47 18.63
N ALA A 64 -8.08 23.94 18.04
CA ALA A 64 -9.24 24.74 17.66
C ALA A 64 -9.91 25.42 18.87
N ALA A 65 -10.00 24.74 20.01
CA ALA A 65 -10.52 25.33 21.24
C ALA A 65 -9.62 26.46 21.76
N ARG A 66 -8.28 26.27 21.73
CA ARG A 66 -7.32 27.32 22.09
C ARG A 66 -7.44 28.54 21.17
N LEU A 67 -7.50 28.34 19.85
CA LEU A 67 -7.67 29.42 18.87
C LEU A 67 -8.96 30.22 19.08
N ARG A 68 -10.08 29.55 19.39
CA ARG A 68 -11.34 30.23 19.72
C ARG A 68 -11.24 31.06 21.00
N GLN A 69 -10.54 30.54 22.01
CA GLN A 69 -10.34 31.25 23.29
C GLN A 69 -9.42 32.48 23.14
N THR A 70 -8.35 32.38 22.35
CA THR A 70 -7.43 33.51 22.11
C THR A 70 -8.10 34.61 21.30
N GLN A 71 -8.93 34.26 20.32
CA GLN A 71 -9.74 35.22 19.56
C GLN A 71 -10.75 35.97 20.44
N GLY A 72 -11.37 35.30 21.42
CA GLY A 72 -12.39 35.91 22.29
C GLY A 72 -11.86 36.72 23.49
N LYS A 73 -10.69 36.39 24.04
CA LYS A 73 -10.14 37.02 25.26
C LYS A 73 -8.99 38.01 25.00
N GLY A 74 -8.54 38.14 23.74
CA GLY A 74 -7.36 38.91 23.37
C GLY A 74 -6.06 38.28 23.91
N GLN A 75 -4.90 38.80 23.47
CA GLN A 75 -3.56 38.24 23.73
C GLN A 75 -3.17 38.04 25.21
N LYS A 76 -3.96 38.51 26.17
CA LYS A 76 -3.67 38.44 27.61
C LYS A 76 -3.81 37.04 28.23
N ALA A 77 -4.41 36.08 27.53
CA ALA A 77 -4.56 34.69 28.00
C ALA A 77 -3.38 33.75 27.61
N ILE A 78 -2.41 34.23 26.82
CA ILE A 78 -1.36 33.39 26.19
C ILE A 78 -0.23 33.04 27.16
N ARG A 79 -0.14 33.68 28.32
CA ARG A 79 1.06 33.65 29.17
C ARG A 79 1.26 32.41 30.05
N ASN A 80 0.34 31.44 30.07
CA ASN A 80 0.39 30.41 31.12
C ASN A 80 0.07 28.99 30.67
N THR A 81 0.65 28.54 29.56
CA THR A 81 0.69 27.11 29.23
C THR A 81 2.14 26.66 29.09
N ASN A 82 2.63 25.99 30.12
CA ASN A 82 3.92 25.31 30.14
C ASN A 82 4.05 24.35 28.94
N SER A 83 5.02 24.67 28.09
CA SER A 83 6.11 23.80 27.65
C SER A 83 5.96 22.75 26.55
N GLU A 84 4.81 22.51 25.89
CA GLU A 84 4.77 21.64 24.68
C GLU A 84 3.72 22.07 23.65
N GLU A 85 3.82 23.30 23.14
CA GLU A 85 3.01 23.73 22.00
C GLU A 85 3.78 23.41 20.71
N SER A 86 3.28 22.46 19.92
CA SER A 86 3.86 22.15 18.61
C SER A 86 3.80 23.38 17.72
N LEU A 87 4.92 23.69 17.05
CA LEU A 87 5.04 24.82 16.13
C LEU A 87 4.08 24.71 14.93
N VAL A 88 3.77 23.49 14.51
CA VAL A 88 2.86 23.21 13.40
C VAL A 88 1.51 22.79 13.96
N THR A 89 0.42 23.37 13.46
CA THR A 89 -0.96 22.99 13.80
C THR A 89 -1.32 21.65 13.15
N ALA A 90 -2.21 20.85 13.75
CA ALA A 90 -2.71 19.62 13.14
C ALA A 90 -3.26 19.83 11.72
N HIS A 91 -3.92 20.97 11.47
CA HIS A 91 -4.41 21.33 10.15
C HIS A 91 -3.28 21.66 9.15
N GLU A 92 -2.23 22.35 9.59
CA GLU A 92 -1.06 22.63 8.73
C GLU A 92 -0.35 21.33 8.34
N GLN A 93 -0.29 20.38 9.26
CA GLN A 93 0.26 19.04 8.99
C GLN A 93 -0.55 18.29 7.92
N GLU A 94 -1.89 18.39 7.93
CA GLU A 94 -2.74 17.83 6.87
C GLU A 94 -2.46 18.46 5.50
N LEU A 95 -2.25 19.78 5.45
CA LEU A 95 -1.91 20.48 4.21
C LEU A 95 -0.54 20.04 3.68
N LEU A 96 0.45 19.82 4.56
CA LEU A 96 1.75 19.29 4.18
C LEU A 96 1.62 17.88 3.58
N TRP A 97 0.82 17.01 4.20
CA TRP A 97 0.56 15.67 3.68
C TRP A 97 -0.13 15.67 2.31
N GLN A 98 -1.13 16.53 2.12
CA GLN A 98 -1.78 16.71 0.81
C GLN A 98 -0.79 17.21 -0.25
N ALA A 99 0.09 18.14 0.13
CA ALA A 99 1.12 18.64 -0.77
C ALA A 99 2.16 17.57 -1.15
N GLU A 100 2.48 16.64 -0.24
CA GLU A 100 3.33 15.48 -0.51
C GLU A 100 2.63 14.43 -1.39
N GLU A 101 1.35 14.17 -1.13
CA GLU A 101 0.53 13.25 -1.93
C GLU A 101 0.49 13.66 -3.40
N ILE A 102 0.28 14.95 -3.69
CA ILE A 102 0.25 15.49 -5.06
C ILE A 102 1.59 15.31 -5.77
N LYS A 103 2.71 15.39 -5.04
CA LYS A 103 4.06 15.19 -5.60
C LYS A 103 4.32 13.72 -5.92
N PHE A 104 3.73 12.79 -5.17
CA PHE A 104 3.94 11.37 -5.34
C PHE A 104 3.09 10.81 -6.50
N ARG A 105 3.75 10.16 -7.47
CA ARG A 105 3.08 9.47 -8.57
C ARG A 105 3.34 7.96 -8.46
N PRO A 106 2.36 7.15 -8.04
CA PRO A 106 2.56 5.71 -7.95
C PRO A 106 2.79 5.10 -9.34
N ALA A 107 3.58 4.02 -9.38
CA ALA A 107 3.80 3.28 -10.62
C ALA A 107 2.50 2.64 -11.12
N GLU A 108 2.32 2.62 -12.45
CA GLU A 108 1.13 2.08 -13.07
C GLU A 108 0.99 0.57 -12.80
N ARG A 109 -0.19 0.14 -12.32
CA ARG A 109 -0.49 -1.28 -12.10
C ARG A 109 -0.56 -2.07 -13.41
N LEU A 110 -0.96 -1.42 -14.50
CA LEU A 110 -0.99 -1.98 -15.84
C LEU A 110 0.32 -1.62 -16.54
N THR A 111 1.23 -2.57 -16.72
CA THR A 111 2.45 -2.29 -17.49
C THR A 111 2.14 -2.32 -18.98
N SER A 112 2.86 -1.53 -19.80
CA SER A 112 2.82 -1.56 -21.28
C SER A 112 2.91 -2.97 -21.90
N LYS A 113 3.55 -3.91 -21.20
CA LYS A 113 3.62 -5.35 -21.57
C LYS A 113 2.27 -6.10 -21.43
N LEU A 114 1.36 -5.66 -20.56
CA LEU A 114 0.00 -6.19 -20.45
C LEU A 114 -0.87 -5.72 -21.63
N LEU A 115 -0.73 -4.45 -22.03
CA LEU A 115 -1.46 -3.82 -23.14
C LEU A 115 -1.09 -4.42 -24.52
N ARG A 116 0.13 -4.96 -24.68
CA ARG A 116 0.63 -5.50 -25.96
C ARG A 116 0.23 -6.95 -26.28
N ARG A 117 -0.61 -7.61 -25.48
CA ARG A 117 -0.63 -9.07 -25.48
C ARG A 117 -1.72 -9.72 -26.35
N ASN A 118 -1.36 -9.92 -27.63
CA ASN A 118 -1.54 -11.20 -28.31
C ASN A 118 -0.15 -11.88 -28.43
N GLY A 119 0.13 -12.88 -27.59
CA GLY A 119 1.30 -13.77 -27.75
C GLY A 119 2.51 -13.51 -26.84
N LYS A 120 2.47 -14.12 -25.63
CA LYS A 120 3.56 -14.63 -24.74
C LYS A 120 5.03 -14.29 -25.13
N LYS A 121 5.97 -13.87 -24.26
CA LYS A 121 6.23 -14.07 -22.81
C LYS A 121 6.87 -12.81 -22.21
N PHE A 122 6.66 -12.50 -20.93
CA PHE A 122 7.66 -11.76 -20.11
C PHE A 122 7.39 -11.93 -18.61
N CYS A 123 8.44 -12.25 -17.86
CA CYS A 123 8.59 -11.86 -16.46
C CYS A 123 9.31 -10.51 -16.46
N HIS A 124 8.65 -9.44 -16.02
CA HIS A 124 9.39 -8.22 -15.69
C HIS A 124 10.19 -8.52 -14.42
N TYR A 125 11.52 -8.48 -14.48
CA TYR A 125 12.33 -8.29 -13.29
C TYR A 125 12.44 -6.78 -13.07
N PRO A 126 11.78 -6.21 -12.05
CA PRO A 126 12.35 -5.09 -11.34
C PRO A 126 12.71 -5.63 -9.96
N PHE A 127 13.73 -6.48 -9.89
CA PHE A 127 14.53 -6.57 -8.67
C PHE A 127 15.59 -5.48 -8.75
N SER A 128 15.15 -4.24 -9.04
CA SER A 128 15.97 -3.07 -8.77
C SER A 128 15.57 -2.68 -7.37
N TYR A 129 16.46 -2.94 -6.42
CA TYR A 129 16.47 -2.27 -5.15
C TYR A 129 16.13 -0.79 -5.40
N TYR A 130 15.09 -0.28 -4.74
CA TYR A 130 14.88 1.15 -4.64
C TYR A 130 16.05 1.71 -3.83
N LEU A 131 17.18 1.96 -4.49
CA LEU A 131 18.10 2.98 -4.05
C LEU A 131 17.39 4.30 -4.30
N TYR A 132 17.01 4.94 -3.20
CA TYR A 132 16.54 6.32 -3.15
C TYR A 132 17.37 7.20 -4.09
N PRO A 133 16.76 8.13 -4.85
CA PRO A 133 17.55 9.18 -5.48
C PRO A 133 18.14 10.02 -4.35
N HIS A 134 19.45 9.88 -4.11
CA HIS A 134 20.20 10.90 -3.43
C HIS A 134 20.03 12.19 -4.25
N SER A 135 19.40 13.17 -3.62
CA SER A 135 19.40 14.57 -4.01
C SER A 135 20.84 14.99 -4.35
N ALA A 136 21.10 15.27 -5.62
CA ALA A 136 22.28 16.02 -6.00
C ALA A 136 22.06 17.48 -5.57
N SER A 137 23.00 17.98 -4.77
CA SER A 137 23.19 19.37 -4.36
C SER A 137 23.36 20.33 -5.53
#